data_AF-B7FLG9-F1
#
_entry.id   AF-B7FLG9-F1
#
_cell.length_a   1.000
_cell.length_b   1.000
_cell.length_c   1.000
_cell.angle_alpha   90.00
_cell.angle_beta   90.00
_cell.angle_gamma   90.00
#
_symmetry.space_group_name_H-M   'P 1'
#
loop_
_entity.id
_entity.type
_entity.pdbx_description
1 polymer ?
#
loop_
_entity_poly.entity_id
_entity_poly.type
_entity_poly.pdbx_seq_one_letter_code
_entity_poly.pdbx_strand_id
1 'polypeptide(L)'
;MEFDPIPIGSCSKDHQNIYQQWFNHADSDGDGRITGNDATKFFAMSNLSRQHLKQVWAIADSKRQGYLGFQEFIIAMQLVSLAQSGHPITHDLLNSDVDLKNLKPPILEGLDALLAKKKHKQSELDVNGSSQLQPSPSSSWFSSKSTKKVPLSSVTSIIDGLKRLYIQKLKPLEVTYRFNDFVSPLLTNSDFDAKPMVMLLGQYSTGKTTFIKHLLKCSYPGAHIGPEPTTDRFVVVMSGPDERSIPGNTVAVQADMPFSGLTTFGTAFLSKFECSQMPHPLLEHITFVDSPGVLSGEKQRTQRAYDFTGVTSWFAAKCDLILLLFDPHKLDISDEFNRVISSLRGHDDKIRVVLNKADQVDTQQLMRVYGALMWSLGKVLNTPEVTRVYIGSFNDKPVNDAVSGPIGKELFEKEQEDLLSDLKDIPKAA
;
A
#
# COMPACT_ATOMS: atom_id res chain seq x y z
N MET A 1 11.83 -17.21 23.16
CA MET A 1 10.78 -17.31 24.19
C MET A 1 9.61 -16.53 23.64
N GLU A 2 8.69 -17.24 23.00
CA GLU A 2 7.39 -16.71 22.60
C GLU A 2 6.61 -16.39 23.87
N PHE A 3 6.06 -15.18 23.95
CA PHE A 3 5.12 -14.82 25.02
C PHE A 3 3.74 -15.34 24.61
N ASP A 4 3.23 -16.30 25.36
CA ASP A 4 1.86 -16.81 25.20
C ASP A 4 0.83 -15.66 25.32
N PRO A 5 -0.28 -15.72 24.56
CA PRO A 5 -1.33 -14.72 24.65
C PRO A 5 -2.04 -14.81 26.00
N ILE A 6 -1.88 -13.75 26.79
CA ILE A 6 -2.45 -13.56 28.12
C ILE A 6 -3.99 -13.66 28.06
N PRO A 7 -4.64 -14.59 28.79
CA PRO A 7 -6.09 -14.76 28.78
C PRO A 7 -6.74 -13.83 29.81
N ILE A 8 -6.98 -12.56 29.50
CA ILE A 8 -7.53 -11.62 30.50
C ILE A 8 -8.60 -10.70 29.92
N GLY A 9 -9.81 -10.86 30.45
CA GLY A 9 -10.95 -9.99 30.14
C GLY A 9 -12.22 -10.34 30.92
N SER A 10 -12.15 -10.81 32.17
CA SER A 10 -13.37 -11.02 32.96
C SER A 10 -13.70 -9.77 33.78
N CYS A 11 -14.24 -8.73 33.13
CA CYS A 11 -14.87 -7.59 33.79
C CYS A 11 -16.39 -7.86 33.98
N SER A 12 -17.01 -7.38 35.05
CA SER A 12 -18.47 -7.56 35.26
C SER A 12 -19.27 -6.85 34.16
N LYS A 13 -20.45 -7.38 33.79
CA LYS A 13 -21.29 -6.81 32.73
C LYS A 13 -21.70 -5.35 33.00
N ASP A 14 -21.82 -4.97 34.27
CA ASP A 14 -22.18 -3.61 34.67
C ASP A 14 -21.01 -2.63 34.47
N HIS A 15 -19.77 -3.06 34.76
CA HIS A 15 -18.57 -2.26 34.50
C HIS A 15 -18.27 -2.13 33.00
N GLN A 16 -18.57 -3.16 32.20
CA GLN A 16 -18.44 -3.08 30.74
C GLN A 16 -19.31 -1.97 30.13
N ASN A 17 -20.55 -1.81 30.62
CA ASN A 17 -21.44 -0.74 30.15
C ASN A 17 -20.91 0.66 30.51
N ILE A 18 -20.32 0.82 31.69
CA ILE A 18 -19.70 2.08 32.11
C ILE A 18 -18.47 2.38 31.25
N TYR A 19 -17.59 1.41 31.04
CA TYR A 19 -16.41 1.57 30.20
C TYR A 19 -16.76 1.82 28.74
N GLN A 20 -17.88 1.28 28.23
CA GLN A 20 -18.35 1.61 26.89
C GLN A 20 -18.77 3.08 26.76
N GLN A 21 -19.45 3.63 27.77
CA GLN A 21 -19.81 5.06 27.76
C GLN A 21 -18.58 5.95 27.83
N TRP A 22 -17.58 5.56 28.61
CA TRP A 22 -16.31 6.27 28.73
C TRP A 22 -15.47 6.18 27.47
N PHE A 23 -15.44 5.00 26.84
CA PHE A 23 -14.79 4.78 25.55
C PHE A 23 -15.38 5.71 24.49
N ASN A 24 -16.70 5.75 24.37
CA ASN A 24 -17.40 6.63 23.42
C ASN A 24 -17.25 8.13 23.76
N HIS A 25 -16.79 8.48 24.97
CA HIS A 25 -16.47 9.85 25.33
C HIS A 25 -15.02 10.21 24.99
N ALA A 26 -14.10 9.26 25.20
CA ALA A 26 -12.69 9.40 24.85
C ALA A 26 -12.49 9.40 23.32
N ASP A 27 -13.26 8.57 22.61
CA ASP A 27 -13.35 8.50 21.15
C ASP A 27 -14.21 9.67 20.63
N SER A 28 -13.55 10.80 20.37
CA SER A 28 -14.23 12.06 20.00
C SER A 28 -14.73 12.07 18.55
N ASP A 29 -14.14 11.26 17.69
CA ASP A 29 -14.43 11.12 16.26
C ASP A 29 -15.26 9.87 15.93
N GLY A 30 -15.42 8.94 16.88
CA GLY A 30 -16.32 7.79 16.77
C GLY A 30 -15.78 6.69 15.86
N ASP A 31 -14.46 6.63 15.65
CA ASP A 31 -13.80 5.69 14.76
C ASP A 31 -13.50 4.32 15.43
N GLY A 32 -13.83 4.21 16.72
CA GLY A 32 -13.61 3.02 17.53
C GLY A 32 -12.17 2.88 18.04
N ARG A 33 -11.36 3.95 18.02
CA ARG A 33 -9.95 3.95 18.43
C ARG A 33 -9.63 5.15 19.29
N ILE A 34 -8.94 4.92 20.41
CA ILE A 34 -8.46 6.01 21.27
C ILE A 34 -6.97 6.23 20.98
N THR A 35 -6.63 7.34 20.34
CA THR A 35 -5.23 7.69 20.06
C THR A 35 -4.47 8.09 21.33
N GLY A 36 -3.14 8.11 21.28
CA GLY A 36 -2.33 8.56 22.43
C GLY A 36 -2.65 9.98 22.90
N ASN A 37 -3.06 10.87 21.99
CA ASN A 37 -3.47 12.23 22.32
C ASN A 37 -4.81 12.26 23.05
N ASP A 38 -5.77 11.43 22.64
CA ASP A 38 -7.09 11.34 23.27
C ASP A 38 -7.00 10.63 24.61
N ALA A 39 -6.21 9.56 24.70
CA ALA A 39 -5.91 8.89 25.95
C ALA A 39 -5.19 9.80 26.94
N THR A 40 -4.27 10.67 26.49
CA THR A 40 -3.59 11.61 27.40
C THR A 40 -4.57 12.62 27.99
N LYS A 41 -5.50 13.14 27.19
CA LYS A 41 -6.55 14.07 27.66
C LYS A 41 -7.52 13.36 28.61
N PHE A 42 -7.96 12.16 28.25
CA PHE A 42 -8.93 11.39 29.02
C PHE A 42 -8.33 10.85 30.33
N PHE A 43 -7.16 10.22 30.29
CA PHE A 43 -6.52 9.66 31.48
C PHE A 43 -6.01 10.75 32.45
N ALA A 44 -5.75 11.97 31.98
CA ALA A 44 -5.44 13.09 32.88
C ALA A 44 -6.56 13.36 33.91
N MET A 45 -7.80 12.98 33.61
CA MET A 45 -8.94 13.09 34.52
C MET A 45 -8.86 12.12 35.72
N SER A 46 -7.94 11.14 35.69
CA SER A 46 -7.68 10.21 36.79
C SER A 46 -6.79 10.78 37.92
N ASN A 47 -6.28 12.01 37.74
CA ASN A 47 -5.38 12.68 38.68
C ASN A 47 -4.07 11.91 39.00
N LEU A 48 -3.68 10.96 38.13
CA LEU A 48 -2.41 10.27 38.22
C LEU A 48 -1.27 11.13 37.65
N SER A 49 -0.05 10.91 38.15
CA SER A 49 1.14 11.60 37.64
C SER A 49 1.37 11.25 36.15
N ARG A 50 1.97 12.18 35.39
CA ARG A 50 2.32 11.92 33.98
C ARG A 50 3.21 10.69 33.78
N GLN A 51 4.03 10.34 34.77
CA GLN A 51 4.87 9.15 34.75
C GLN A 51 4.02 7.87 34.82
N HIS A 52 3.03 7.82 35.71
CA HIS A 52 2.10 6.70 35.81
C HIS A 52 1.22 6.57 34.56
N LEU A 53 0.73 7.67 33.99
CA LEU A 53 -0.08 7.62 32.76
C LEU A 53 0.71 7.08 31.56
N LYS A 54 2.00 7.41 31.45
CA LYS A 54 2.88 6.86 30.42
C LYS A 54 3.08 5.35 30.59
N GLN A 55 3.16 4.88 31.84
CA GLN A 55 3.25 3.44 32.14
C GLN A 55 1.94 2.72 31.81
N VAL A 56 0.79 3.27 32.18
CA VAL A 56 -0.53 2.73 31.82
C VAL A 56 -0.66 2.60 30.30
N TRP A 57 -0.31 3.64 29.56
CA TRP A 57 -0.32 3.61 28.09
C TRP A 57 0.59 2.53 27.52
N ALA A 58 1.84 2.45 28.00
CA ALA A 58 2.81 1.48 27.49
C ALA A 58 2.40 0.01 27.72
N ILE A 59 1.65 -0.25 28.79
CA ILE A 59 1.14 -1.61 29.10
C ILE A 59 -0.14 -1.89 28.32
N ALA A 60 -1.04 -0.92 28.20
CA ALA A 60 -2.29 -1.07 27.44
C ALA A 60 -2.02 -1.21 25.93
N ASP A 61 -1.08 -0.45 25.37
CA ASP A 61 -0.60 -0.56 23.98
C ASP A 61 0.56 -1.57 23.87
N SER A 62 0.35 -2.79 24.39
CA SER A 62 1.35 -3.86 24.35
C SER A 62 1.79 -4.22 22.91
N LYS A 63 0.91 -4.03 21.93
CA LYS A 63 1.16 -4.26 20.50
C LYS A 63 1.88 -3.09 19.79
N ARG A 64 2.09 -1.96 20.48
CA ARG A 64 2.69 -0.72 19.92
C ARG A 64 1.99 -0.23 18.66
N GLN A 65 0.67 -0.38 18.60
CA GLN A 65 -0.15 0.01 17.46
C GLN A 65 -0.48 1.51 17.45
N GLY A 66 -0.19 2.22 18.55
CA GLY A 66 -0.35 3.67 18.65
C GLY A 66 -1.78 4.14 18.97
N TYR A 67 -2.71 3.21 19.14
CA TYR A 67 -4.10 3.45 19.55
C TYR A 67 -4.61 2.32 20.45
N LEU A 68 -5.62 2.61 21.27
CA LEU A 68 -6.29 1.61 22.11
C LEU A 68 -7.67 1.31 21.52
N GLY A 69 -7.92 0.03 21.21
CA GLY A 69 -9.27 -0.45 20.97
C GLY A 69 -10.05 -0.60 22.29
N PHE A 70 -11.30 -1.04 22.22
CA PHE A 70 -12.14 -1.18 23.40
C PHE A 70 -11.57 -2.14 24.46
N GLN A 71 -10.95 -3.25 24.03
CA GLN A 71 -10.34 -4.23 24.94
C GLN A 71 -9.11 -3.65 25.63
N GLU A 72 -8.20 -3.02 24.88
CA GLU A 72 -7.02 -2.37 25.42
C GLU A 72 -7.38 -1.18 26.33
N PHE A 73 -8.48 -0.49 26.05
CA PHE A 73 -9.01 0.57 26.92
C PHE A 73 -9.51 0.03 28.27
N ILE A 74 -10.18 -1.13 28.30
CA ILE A 74 -10.58 -1.77 29.58
C ILE A 74 -9.35 -2.09 30.43
N ILE A 75 -8.29 -2.61 29.81
CA ILE A 75 -7.01 -2.87 30.50
C ILE A 75 -6.44 -1.57 31.07
N ALA A 76 -6.45 -0.48 30.27
CA ALA A 76 -6.02 0.83 30.75
C ALA A 76 -6.83 1.31 31.97
N MET A 77 -8.17 1.15 31.97
CA MET A 77 -9.02 1.53 33.10
C MET A 77 -8.76 0.70 34.37
N GLN A 78 -8.48 -0.59 34.21
CA GLN A 78 -8.11 -1.46 35.34
C GLN A 78 -6.75 -1.04 35.93
N LEU A 79 -5.76 -0.73 35.08
CA LEU A 79 -4.45 -0.24 35.53
C LEU A 79 -4.55 1.11 36.24
N VAL A 80 -5.40 2.02 35.76
CA VAL A 80 -5.68 3.30 36.43
C VAL A 80 -6.30 3.06 37.81
N SER A 81 -7.23 2.11 37.93
CA SER A 81 -7.87 1.77 39.21
C SER A 81 -6.85 1.20 40.22
N LEU A 82 -5.96 0.34 39.75
CA LEU A 82 -4.86 -0.20 40.56
C LEU A 82 -3.91 0.91 41.03
N ALA A 83 -3.53 1.81 40.12
CA ALA A 83 -2.68 2.95 40.45
C ALA A 83 -3.33 3.90 41.47
N GLN A 84 -4.63 4.19 41.33
CA GLN A 84 -5.38 5.01 42.28
C GLN A 84 -5.54 4.34 43.64
N SER A 85 -5.59 3.01 43.69
CA SER A 85 -5.60 2.24 44.95
C SER A 85 -4.22 2.13 45.63
N GLY A 86 -3.18 2.73 45.06
CA GLY A 86 -1.82 2.76 45.62
C GLY A 86 -0.94 1.55 45.28
N HIS A 87 -1.36 0.69 44.36
CA HIS A 87 -0.57 -0.46 43.90
C HIS A 87 0.39 -0.06 42.77
N PRO A 88 1.59 -0.68 42.69
CA PRO A 88 2.56 -0.36 41.64
C PRO A 88 2.08 -0.86 40.27
N ILE A 89 2.19 -0.02 39.24
CA ILE A 89 1.82 -0.36 37.86
C ILE A 89 2.90 -1.29 37.28
N THR A 90 2.69 -2.61 37.37
CA THR A 90 3.64 -3.62 36.87
C THR A 90 2.94 -4.66 36.00
N HIS A 91 3.68 -5.19 35.01
CA HIS A 91 3.17 -6.16 34.02
C HIS A 91 2.76 -7.51 34.64
N ASP A 92 3.32 -7.85 35.81
CA ASP A 92 3.10 -9.13 36.52
C ASP A 92 1.81 -9.17 37.37
N LEU A 93 1.18 -8.02 37.66
CA LEU A 93 -0.04 -7.97 38.48
C LEU A 93 -1.31 -8.33 37.73
N LEU A 94 -1.26 -8.37 36.39
CA LEU A 94 -2.38 -8.84 35.58
C LEU A 94 -2.49 -10.38 35.63
N ASN A 95 -1.39 -11.09 35.90
CA ASN A 95 -1.34 -12.56 35.92
C ASN A 95 -1.52 -13.18 37.31
N SER A 96 -1.46 -12.40 38.39
CA SER A 96 -1.71 -12.89 39.75
C SER A 96 -3.19 -12.70 40.08
N ASP A 97 -3.78 -13.64 40.82
CA ASP A 97 -5.15 -13.67 41.33
C ASP A 97 -5.48 -12.49 42.29
N VAL A 98 -5.20 -11.26 41.87
CA VAL A 98 -5.81 -10.07 42.43
C VAL A 98 -7.21 -10.00 41.85
N ASP A 99 -8.21 -9.88 42.72
CA ASP A 99 -9.64 -9.98 42.41
C ASP A 99 -10.12 -8.81 41.49
N LEU A 100 -9.68 -8.84 40.22
CA LEU A 100 -9.97 -7.86 39.15
C LEU A 100 -11.47 -7.71 38.87
N LYS A 101 -12.28 -8.68 39.34
CA LYS A 101 -13.74 -8.68 39.23
C LYS A 101 -14.40 -7.71 40.22
N ASN A 102 -13.75 -7.43 41.35
CA ASN A 102 -14.30 -6.64 42.46
C ASN A 102 -13.63 -5.25 42.61
N LEU A 103 -12.73 -4.87 41.69
CA LEU A 103 -12.16 -3.53 41.66
C LEU A 103 -13.22 -2.49 41.29
N LYS A 104 -13.37 -1.47 42.14
CA LYS A 104 -14.23 -0.31 41.86
C LYS A 104 -13.67 0.42 40.63
N PRO A 105 -14.53 0.92 39.73
CA PRO A 105 -14.11 1.73 38.59
C PRO A 105 -13.24 2.92 39.04
N PRO A 106 -12.30 3.38 38.20
CA PRO A 106 -11.42 4.47 38.54
C PRO A 106 -12.22 5.77 38.67
N ILE A 107 -11.80 6.63 39.60
CA ILE A 107 -12.42 7.94 39.79
C ILE A 107 -11.86 8.88 38.71
N LEU A 108 -12.72 9.36 37.81
CA LEU A 108 -12.38 10.32 36.76
C LEU A 108 -13.06 11.65 37.07
N GLU A 109 -12.32 12.62 37.60
CA GLU A 109 -12.90 13.90 38.05
C GLU A 109 -13.56 14.65 36.87
N GLY A 110 -14.82 15.05 37.07
CA GLY A 110 -15.59 15.83 36.09
C GLY A 110 -16.27 15.03 34.98
N LEU A 111 -16.03 13.71 34.87
CA LEU A 111 -16.63 12.87 33.82
C LEU A 111 -18.14 12.75 33.97
N ASP A 112 -18.65 12.62 35.20
CA ASP A 112 -20.10 12.52 35.48
C ASP A 112 -20.87 13.78 35.06
N ALA A 113 -20.29 14.96 35.30
CA ALA A 113 -20.87 16.24 34.89
C ALA A 113 -20.88 16.42 33.35
N LEU A 114 -19.86 15.89 32.65
CA LEU A 114 -19.78 15.92 31.19
C LEU A 114 -20.78 14.96 30.53
N LEU A 115 -20.95 13.77 31.11
CA LEU A 115 -21.94 12.79 30.64
C LEU A 115 -23.38 13.28 30.88
N ALA A 116 -23.65 13.97 31.99
CA ALA A 116 -24.97 14.57 32.27
C ALA A 116 -25.34 15.71 31.29
N LYS A 117 -24.38 16.56 30.89
CA LYS A 117 -24.60 17.63 29.89
C LYS A 117 -24.93 17.08 28.50
N LYS A 118 -24.39 15.91 28.12
CA LYS A 118 -24.65 15.27 26.82
C LYS A 118 -26.07 14.69 26.75
N LYS A 119 -26.62 14.18 27.88
CA LYS A 119 -28.03 13.75 27.99
C LYS A 119 -29.04 14.90 27.89
N HIS A 120 -28.76 16.04 28.52
CA HIS A 120 -29.69 17.19 28.51
C HIS A 120 -29.83 17.87 27.14
N LYS A 121 -28.77 17.84 26.31
CA LYS A 121 -28.80 18.39 24.94
C LYS A 121 -29.68 17.58 23.97
N GLN A 122 -30.07 16.37 24.34
CA GLN A 122 -30.82 15.46 23.48
C GLN A 122 -32.33 15.46 23.78
N SER A 123 -32.77 16.07 24.90
CA SER A 123 -34.16 16.08 25.36
C SER A 123 -34.95 17.37 25.09
N GLU A 124 -34.33 18.45 24.59
CA GLU A 124 -35.00 19.75 24.34
C GLU A 124 -35.50 19.95 22.89
N LEU A 125 -35.41 18.95 22.02
CA LEU A 125 -35.72 19.10 20.58
C LEU A 125 -37.10 18.60 20.13
N ASP A 126 -37.97 18.17 21.04
CA ASP A 126 -39.34 17.79 20.68
C ASP A 126 -40.35 18.53 21.58
N VAL A 127 -41.07 19.52 21.02
CA VAL A 127 -42.54 19.74 21.12
C VAL A 127 -42.93 21.13 20.53
N ASN A 128 -43.59 21.07 19.36
CA ASN A 128 -44.64 21.93 18.74
C ASN A 128 -44.54 23.47 18.60
N GLY A 129 -44.99 23.97 17.43
CA GLY A 129 -44.91 25.37 16.99
C GLY A 129 -46.22 26.03 16.52
N SER A 130 -46.15 27.28 16.01
CA SER A 130 -47.08 27.95 15.05
C SER A 130 -46.77 29.46 14.78
N SER A 131 -46.48 29.80 13.51
CA SER A 131 -46.85 30.98 12.62
C SER A 131 -46.60 32.51 12.90
N GLN A 132 -45.96 33.15 11.86
CA GLN A 132 -46.12 34.50 11.21
C GLN A 132 -45.55 35.79 11.90
N LEU A 133 -44.94 36.84 11.27
CA LEU A 133 -44.77 37.40 9.89
C LEU A 133 -43.52 38.37 9.84
N GLN A 134 -43.02 38.69 8.63
CA GLN A 134 -41.78 39.40 8.17
C GLN A 134 -41.70 40.96 8.38
N PRO A 135 -40.56 41.72 8.13
CA PRO A 135 -39.58 41.58 7.00
C PRO A 135 -38.05 41.93 7.17
N SER A 136 -37.23 41.18 6.38
CA SER A 136 -35.94 41.44 5.63
C SER A 136 -34.74 42.26 6.19
N PRO A 137 -33.46 42.02 5.76
CA PRO A 137 -33.00 41.27 4.57
C PRO A 137 -32.00 40.11 4.85
N SER A 138 -31.69 39.41 3.77
CA SER A 138 -31.25 38.02 3.63
C SER A 138 -29.76 37.72 3.85
N SER A 139 -29.47 36.64 4.58
CA SER A 139 -28.34 35.73 4.31
C SER A 139 -28.72 34.28 4.66
N SER A 140 -29.33 33.61 3.69
CA SER A 140 -29.75 32.21 3.77
C SER A 140 -28.53 31.26 3.70
N TRP A 141 -28.01 30.84 4.86
CA TRP A 141 -27.16 29.67 4.97
C TRP A 141 -28.01 28.53 5.54
N PHE A 142 -28.04 27.40 4.83
CA PHE A 142 -28.87 26.20 5.06
C PHE A 142 -30.26 26.19 4.39
N SER A 143 -30.25 25.95 3.08
CA SER A 143 -31.25 25.08 2.46
C SER A 143 -30.66 23.68 2.38
N SER A 144 -31.42 22.71 2.91
CA SER A 144 -31.28 21.28 2.67
C SER A 144 -30.98 21.00 1.19
N LYS A 145 -29.72 20.70 0.88
CA LYS A 145 -29.40 20.07 -0.40
C LYS A 145 -29.86 18.62 -0.29
N SER A 146 -31.07 18.41 -0.81
CA SER A 146 -31.34 17.31 -1.73
C SER A 146 -30.02 16.92 -2.41
N THR A 147 -29.71 15.63 -2.40
CA THR A 147 -28.69 15.02 -3.25
C THR A 147 -28.93 15.49 -4.68
N LYS A 148 -28.38 16.64 -5.03
CA LYS A 148 -28.17 17.04 -6.41
C LYS A 148 -27.18 16.02 -6.89
N LYS A 149 -27.70 14.96 -7.53
CA LYS A 149 -26.93 14.25 -8.54
C LYS A 149 -26.27 15.34 -9.36
N VAL A 150 -24.95 15.43 -9.22
CA VAL A 150 -24.15 16.35 -10.01
C VAL A 150 -24.57 16.11 -11.45
N PRO A 151 -25.01 17.13 -12.20
CA PRO A 151 -25.39 16.92 -13.57
C PRO A 151 -24.18 16.31 -14.26
N LEU A 152 -24.36 15.16 -14.91
CA LEU A 152 -23.32 14.43 -15.66
C LEU A 152 -22.64 15.30 -16.74
N SER A 153 -23.06 16.56 -16.92
CA SER A 153 -22.57 17.51 -17.91
C SER A 153 -21.42 18.43 -17.46
N SER A 154 -20.83 18.26 -16.26
CA SER A 154 -19.74 19.14 -15.77
C SER A 154 -18.46 18.39 -15.35
N VAL A 155 -18.35 17.16 -15.81
CA VAL A 155 -17.12 16.35 -15.76
C VAL A 155 -16.88 15.86 -17.19
N THR A 156 -15.86 16.40 -17.84
CA THR A 156 -15.48 16.05 -19.22
C THR A 156 -14.93 14.63 -19.33
N SER A 157 -14.42 14.06 -18.23
CA SER A 157 -13.93 12.68 -18.10
C SER A 157 -13.90 12.23 -16.62
N ILE A 158 -14.07 10.93 -16.33
CA ILE A 158 -13.93 10.36 -14.97
C ILE A 158 -12.65 10.84 -14.27
N ILE A 159 -11.56 10.94 -15.04
CA ILE A 159 -10.25 11.41 -14.58
C ILE A 159 -10.34 12.84 -14.00
N ASP A 160 -11.06 13.76 -14.66
CA ASP A 160 -11.25 15.12 -14.15
C ASP A 160 -12.06 15.14 -12.85
N GLY A 161 -12.99 14.19 -12.71
CA GLY A 161 -13.73 13.96 -11.47
C GLY A 161 -12.81 13.53 -10.32
N LEU A 162 -11.93 12.55 -10.58
CA LEU A 162 -10.96 12.05 -9.60
C LEU A 162 -9.92 13.11 -9.22
N LYS A 163 -9.36 13.83 -10.19
CA LYS A 163 -8.45 14.97 -9.96
C LYS A 163 -9.10 15.99 -9.04
N ARG A 164 -10.34 16.38 -9.34
CA ARG A 164 -11.10 17.35 -8.54
C ARG A 164 -11.31 16.84 -7.12
N LEU A 165 -11.67 15.57 -6.96
CA LEU A 165 -11.90 14.97 -5.64
C LEU A 165 -10.61 14.94 -4.81
N TYR A 166 -9.49 14.52 -5.40
CA TYR A 166 -8.19 14.53 -4.75
C TYR A 166 -7.81 15.94 -4.29
N ILE A 167 -7.86 16.93 -5.18
CA ILE A 167 -7.49 18.32 -4.88
C ILE A 167 -8.37 18.94 -3.79
N GLN A 168 -9.68 18.66 -3.81
CA GLN A 168 -10.63 19.30 -2.89
C GLN A 168 -10.77 18.58 -1.55
N LYS A 169 -10.51 17.27 -1.48
CA LYS A 169 -10.80 16.44 -0.30
C LYS A 169 -9.57 15.82 0.32
N LEU A 170 -8.69 15.21 -0.48
CA LEU A 170 -7.57 14.42 0.04
C LEU A 170 -6.30 15.25 0.23
N LYS A 171 -5.90 16.03 -0.79
CA LYS A 171 -4.71 16.87 -0.77
C LYS A 171 -4.63 17.81 0.44
N PRO A 172 -5.71 18.49 0.88
CA PRO A 172 -5.66 19.32 2.08
C PRO A 172 -5.32 18.53 3.34
N LEU A 173 -5.81 17.29 3.47
CA LEU A 173 -5.51 16.40 4.59
C LEU A 173 -4.05 15.93 4.54
N GLU A 174 -3.56 15.50 3.38
CA GLU A 174 -2.17 15.09 3.21
C GLU A 174 -1.19 16.20 3.59
N VAL A 175 -1.47 17.44 3.16
CA VAL A 175 -0.66 18.61 3.52
C VAL A 175 -0.75 18.94 5.01
N THR A 176 -1.97 18.90 5.58
CA THR A 176 -2.20 19.24 7.00
C THR A 176 -1.43 18.28 7.93
N TYR A 177 -1.41 16.98 7.59
CA TYR A 177 -0.75 15.95 8.39
C TYR A 177 0.65 15.57 7.88
N ARG A 178 1.19 16.30 6.90
CA ARG A 178 2.49 16.05 6.28
C ARG A 178 2.69 14.61 5.82
N PHE A 179 1.64 14.02 5.23
CA PHE A 179 1.65 12.64 4.74
C PHE A 179 2.81 12.37 3.77
N ASN A 180 3.18 13.39 2.98
CA ASN A 180 4.28 13.36 2.04
C ASN A 180 5.66 13.13 2.66
N ASP A 181 5.83 13.44 3.95
CA ASP A 181 7.11 13.24 4.65
C ASP A 181 7.26 11.77 5.12
N PHE A 182 6.18 10.98 5.11
CA PHE A 182 6.16 9.63 5.67
C PHE A 182 5.84 8.53 4.66
N VAL A 183 4.95 8.78 3.71
CA VAL A 183 4.38 7.71 2.86
C VAL A 183 4.58 7.97 1.38
N SER A 184 3.98 9.02 0.82
CA SER A 184 4.03 9.28 -0.62
C SER A 184 4.02 10.78 -0.94
N PRO A 185 4.81 11.24 -1.93
CA PRO A 185 4.69 12.59 -2.46
C PRO A 185 3.25 12.90 -2.90
N LEU A 186 2.91 14.20 -2.89
CA LEU A 186 1.63 14.69 -3.38
C LEU A 186 1.46 14.35 -4.87
N LEU A 187 0.30 13.81 -5.23
CA LEU A 187 -0.07 13.60 -6.63
C LEU A 187 -0.15 14.93 -7.38
N THR A 188 0.35 14.89 -8.61
CA THR A 188 0.34 15.94 -9.62
C THR A 188 -0.68 15.61 -10.70
N ASN A 189 -1.04 16.57 -11.55
CA ASN A 189 -1.97 16.31 -12.67
C ASN A 189 -1.43 15.22 -13.60
N SER A 190 -0.11 15.19 -13.80
CA SER A 190 0.60 14.21 -14.63
C SER A 190 0.48 12.79 -14.10
N ASP A 191 0.23 12.60 -12.81
CA ASP A 191 -0.04 11.26 -12.24
C ASP A 191 -1.42 10.72 -12.64
N PHE A 192 -2.40 11.60 -12.84
CA PHE A 192 -3.74 11.23 -13.31
C PHE A 192 -3.84 11.11 -14.83
N ASP A 193 -2.99 11.85 -15.55
CA ASP A 193 -2.89 11.82 -17.01
C ASP A 193 -1.89 10.77 -17.52
N ALA A 194 -1.20 10.09 -16.59
CA ALA A 194 -0.24 9.05 -16.91
C ALA A 194 -0.93 7.89 -17.63
N LYS A 195 -0.28 7.40 -18.69
CA LYS A 195 -0.68 6.13 -19.32
C LYS A 195 -0.42 4.97 -18.35
N PRO A 196 -1.17 3.87 -18.47
CA PRO A 196 -0.94 2.70 -17.66
C PRO A 196 0.52 2.21 -17.73
N MET A 197 1.06 1.85 -16.57
CA MET A 197 2.46 1.44 -16.43
C MET A 197 2.56 -0.06 -16.14
N VAL A 198 3.42 -0.73 -16.90
CA VAL A 198 3.76 -2.14 -16.75
C VAL A 198 5.21 -2.27 -16.29
N MET A 199 5.42 -2.68 -15.04
CA MET A 199 6.76 -2.89 -14.49
C MET A 199 7.22 -4.33 -14.67
N LEU A 200 8.42 -4.52 -15.19
CA LEU A 200 9.07 -5.83 -15.26
C LEU A 200 10.07 -5.95 -14.12
N LEU A 201 9.94 -7.00 -13.31
CA LEU A 201 10.81 -7.29 -12.19
C LEU A 201 11.29 -8.75 -12.26
N GLY A 202 12.54 -9.00 -11.89
CA GLY A 202 13.10 -10.35 -11.87
C GLY A 202 14.62 -10.32 -11.75
N GLN A 203 15.22 -11.47 -11.51
CA GLN A 203 16.67 -11.60 -11.35
C GLN A 203 17.44 -11.29 -12.64
N TYR A 204 18.77 -11.28 -12.56
CA TYR A 204 19.62 -11.11 -13.73
C TYR A 204 19.40 -12.20 -14.76
N SER A 205 19.46 -11.81 -16.03
CA SER A 205 19.34 -12.72 -17.17
C SER A 205 17.96 -13.40 -17.33
N THR A 206 16.92 -13.02 -16.58
CA THR A 206 15.55 -13.56 -16.78
C THR A 206 14.87 -13.07 -18.06
N GLY A 207 15.46 -12.09 -18.74
CA GLY A 207 15.03 -11.63 -20.07
C GLY A 207 14.06 -10.44 -20.07
N LYS A 208 14.05 -9.58 -19.04
CA LYS A 208 13.19 -8.37 -18.96
C LYS A 208 13.32 -7.44 -20.18
N THR A 209 14.53 -6.95 -20.46
CA THR A 209 14.84 -6.11 -21.63
C THR A 209 14.49 -6.82 -22.94
N THR A 210 14.75 -8.12 -23.04
CA THR A 210 14.41 -8.94 -24.22
C THR A 210 12.90 -9.09 -24.39
N PHE A 211 12.15 -9.21 -23.29
CA PHE A 211 10.70 -9.30 -23.28
C PHE A 211 10.08 -8.01 -23.81
N ILE A 212 10.54 -6.84 -23.35
CA ILE A 212 10.06 -5.54 -23.87
C ILE A 212 10.37 -5.41 -25.36
N LYS A 213 11.61 -5.72 -25.77
CA LYS A 213 12.01 -5.74 -27.18
C LYS A 213 11.09 -6.66 -28.01
N HIS A 214 10.76 -7.84 -27.48
CA HIS A 214 9.90 -8.80 -28.15
C HIS A 214 8.46 -8.32 -28.31
N LEU A 215 7.92 -7.60 -27.30
CA LEU A 215 6.60 -6.98 -27.38
C LEU A 215 6.56 -5.81 -28.37
N LEU A 216 7.60 -4.98 -28.37
CA LEU A 216 7.72 -3.84 -29.29
C LEU A 216 8.11 -4.27 -30.71
N LYS A 217 8.63 -5.50 -30.89
CA LYS A 217 9.22 -5.97 -32.16
C LYS A 217 10.39 -5.12 -32.68
N CYS A 218 10.93 -4.24 -31.83
CA CYS A 218 12.07 -3.38 -32.11
C CYS A 218 12.85 -3.10 -30.81
N SER A 219 14.09 -2.63 -30.94
CA SER A 219 14.85 -2.14 -29.79
C SER A 219 14.38 -0.74 -29.39
N TYR A 220 14.62 -0.34 -28.14
CA TYR A 220 14.44 1.02 -27.67
C TYR A 220 15.79 1.67 -27.32
N PRO A 221 15.90 3.02 -27.36
CA PRO A 221 17.10 3.74 -26.94
C PRO A 221 17.53 3.37 -25.51
N GLY A 222 18.82 3.14 -25.29
CA GLY A 222 19.36 2.76 -23.97
C GLY A 222 19.19 1.28 -23.60
N ALA A 223 18.58 0.46 -24.46
CA ALA A 223 18.50 -0.99 -24.23
C ALA A 223 19.88 -1.65 -24.36
N HIS A 224 20.33 -2.33 -23.30
CA HIS A 224 21.56 -3.11 -23.28
C HIS A 224 21.28 -4.58 -22.92
N ILE A 225 21.33 -5.47 -23.92
CA ILE A 225 21.13 -6.91 -23.75
C ILE A 225 22.49 -7.61 -23.76
N GLY A 226 22.88 -8.22 -22.64
CA GLY A 226 24.07 -9.07 -22.56
C GLY A 226 23.97 -10.13 -21.46
N PRO A 227 24.90 -11.11 -21.45
CA PRO A 227 24.92 -12.19 -20.47
C PRO A 227 25.44 -11.75 -19.09
N GLU A 228 26.23 -10.68 -19.03
CA GLU A 228 26.70 -10.04 -17.80
C GLU A 228 25.62 -9.10 -17.22
N PRO A 229 25.77 -8.57 -15.99
CA PRO A 229 24.85 -7.56 -15.42
C PRO A 229 24.84 -6.26 -16.26
N THR A 230 24.16 -6.27 -17.40
CA THR A 230 24.20 -5.16 -18.37
C THR A 230 23.21 -4.04 -18.03
N THR A 231 22.07 -4.37 -17.43
CA THR A 231 21.06 -3.39 -17.02
C THR A 231 21.23 -3.10 -15.52
N ASP A 232 21.95 -2.02 -15.20
CA ASP A 232 22.08 -1.47 -13.85
C ASP A 232 21.19 -0.24 -13.60
N ARG A 233 20.36 0.12 -14.58
CA ARG A 233 19.47 1.28 -14.57
C ARG A 233 18.00 0.90 -14.61
N PHE A 234 17.17 1.72 -13.98
CA PHE A 234 15.73 1.72 -14.26
C PHE A 234 15.50 2.48 -15.56
N VAL A 235 14.88 1.84 -16.54
CA VAL A 235 14.56 2.45 -17.83
C VAL A 235 13.06 2.47 -18.01
N VAL A 236 12.49 3.67 -18.10
CA VAL A 236 11.08 3.84 -18.45
C VAL A 236 10.98 4.01 -19.96
N VAL A 237 10.31 3.09 -20.63
CA VAL A 237 10.10 3.10 -22.08
C VAL A 237 8.70 3.64 -22.37
N MET A 238 8.63 4.81 -23.02
CA MET A 238 7.38 5.51 -23.28
C MET A 238 7.33 6.11 -24.68
N SER A 239 6.13 6.51 -25.09
CA SER A 239 5.95 7.18 -26.38
C SER A 239 6.57 8.57 -26.37
N GLY A 240 7.27 8.90 -27.45
CA GLY A 240 7.73 10.26 -27.73
C GLY A 240 7.80 10.52 -29.23
N PRO A 241 7.98 11.78 -29.65
CA PRO A 241 8.06 12.12 -31.07
C PRO A 241 9.33 11.59 -31.72
N ASP A 242 10.43 11.54 -30.97
CA ASP A 242 11.76 11.17 -31.44
C ASP A 242 12.34 10.05 -30.59
N GLU A 243 13.20 9.23 -31.20
CA GLU A 243 14.01 8.24 -30.50
C GLU A 243 15.11 8.93 -29.69
N ARG A 244 14.95 8.96 -28.36
CA ARG A 244 15.93 9.58 -27.47
C ARG A 244 15.96 8.93 -26.09
N SER A 245 17.11 9.05 -25.45
CA SER A 245 17.30 8.72 -24.04
C SER A 245 17.46 10.01 -23.23
N ILE A 246 16.67 10.15 -22.17
CA ILE A 246 16.64 11.30 -21.28
C ILE A 246 17.18 10.87 -19.90
N PRO A 247 18.24 11.50 -19.38
CA PRO A 247 18.77 11.19 -18.06
C PRO A 247 17.78 11.46 -16.92
N GLY A 248 17.79 10.62 -15.89
CA GLY A 248 16.85 10.67 -14.77
C GLY A 248 16.80 12.00 -14.04
N ASN A 249 17.93 12.70 -13.90
CA ASN A 249 17.98 14.05 -13.31
C ASN A 249 17.11 15.06 -14.07
N THR A 250 17.00 14.93 -15.39
CA THR A 250 16.17 15.79 -16.25
C THR A 250 14.71 15.36 -16.19
N VAL A 251 14.46 14.04 -16.20
CA VAL A 251 13.11 13.46 -16.14
C VAL A 251 12.41 13.83 -14.83
N ALA A 252 13.13 13.84 -13.72
CA ALA A 252 12.57 14.09 -12.40
C ALA A 252 12.17 15.56 -12.15
N VAL A 253 12.54 16.50 -13.03
CA VAL A 253 12.13 17.92 -12.93
C VAL A 253 11.12 18.33 -13.99
N GLN A 254 10.79 17.45 -14.93
CA GLN A 254 9.79 17.68 -15.97
C GLN A 254 8.38 17.57 -15.39
N ALA A 255 7.65 18.68 -15.38
CA ALA A 255 6.32 18.76 -14.79
C ALA A 255 5.27 17.96 -15.57
N ASP A 256 5.51 17.71 -16.85
CA ASP A 256 4.67 16.92 -17.75
C ASP A 256 4.83 15.40 -17.55
N MET A 257 5.78 14.96 -16.71
CA MET A 257 6.02 13.54 -16.45
C MET A 257 5.72 13.13 -15.00
N PRO A 258 5.17 11.92 -14.76
CA PRO A 258 4.78 11.44 -13.42
C PRO A 258 5.95 10.95 -12.55
N PHE A 259 7.18 11.43 -12.79
CA PHE A 259 8.41 10.94 -12.15
C PHE A 259 9.05 11.93 -11.19
N SER A 260 8.42 13.08 -10.94
CA SER A 260 8.95 14.10 -10.03
C SER A 260 9.17 13.58 -8.60
N GLY A 261 8.35 12.63 -8.15
CA GLY A 261 8.50 11.96 -6.85
C GLY A 261 9.82 11.19 -6.69
N LEU A 262 10.47 10.78 -7.78
CA LEU A 262 11.75 10.06 -7.74
C LEU A 262 12.92 10.91 -7.25
N THR A 263 12.76 12.24 -7.21
CA THR A 263 13.76 13.15 -6.62
C THR A 263 14.08 12.82 -5.16
N THR A 264 13.13 12.22 -4.43
CA THR A 264 13.29 11.80 -3.04
C THR A 264 14.38 10.75 -2.82
N PHE A 265 14.68 9.93 -3.83
CA PHE A 265 15.76 8.93 -3.79
C PHE A 265 17.16 9.52 -4.06
N GLY A 266 17.24 10.82 -4.36
CA GLY A 266 18.48 11.56 -4.51
C GLY A 266 19.26 11.28 -5.80
N THR A 267 20.38 11.97 -5.95
CA THR A 267 21.19 11.96 -7.18
C THR A 267 21.82 10.61 -7.48
N ALA A 268 22.13 9.82 -6.45
CA ALA A 268 22.67 8.47 -6.62
C ALA A 268 21.72 7.57 -7.42
N PHE A 269 20.42 7.59 -7.09
CA PHE A 269 19.40 6.89 -7.86
C PHE A 269 19.16 7.54 -9.24
N LEU A 270 19.00 8.86 -9.30
CA LEU A 270 18.68 9.55 -10.56
C LEU A 270 19.75 9.35 -11.64
N SER A 271 21.02 9.13 -11.25
CA SER A 271 22.10 8.75 -12.17
C SER A 271 21.96 7.35 -12.78
N LYS A 272 21.14 6.50 -12.16
CA LYS A 272 20.77 5.13 -12.57
C LYS A 272 19.31 5.04 -13.01
N PHE A 273 18.69 6.18 -13.33
CA PHE A 273 17.35 6.26 -13.87
C PHE A 273 17.40 6.91 -15.25
N GLU A 274 16.61 6.39 -16.19
CA GLU A 274 16.61 6.82 -17.57
C GLU A 274 15.20 6.72 -18.16
N CYS A 275 14.81 7.70 -18.97
CA CYS A 275 13.58 7.65 -19.74
C CYS A 275 13.93 7.49 -21.21
N SER A 276 13.51 6.37 -21.80
CA SER A 276 13.64 6.05 -23.21
C SER A 276 12.35 6.42 -23.92
N GLN A 277 12.43 7.36 -24.85
CA GLN A 277 11.30 7.82 -25.64
C GLN A 277 11.46 7.36 -27.09
N MET A 278 10.38 6.87 -27.69
CA MET A 278 10.33 6.56 -29.12
C MET A 278 8.89 6.58 -29.65
N PRO A 279 8.67 6.86 -30.93
CA PRO A 279 7.36 6.72 -31.54
C PRO A 279 7.03 5.24 -31.75
N HIS A 280 5.99 4.74 -31.08
CA HIS A 280 5.55 3.36 -31.26
C HIS A 280 4.06 3.18 -30.91
N PRO A 281 3.24 2.53 -31.75
CA PRO A 281 1.79 2.39 -31.52
C PRO A 281 1.42 1.76 -30.18
N LEU A 282 2.19 0.76 -29.70
CA LEU A 282 1.95 0.17 -28.38
C LEU A 282 2.23 1.18 -27.24
N LEU A 283 3.26 2.02 -27.39
CA LEU A 283 3.65 2.99 -26.36
C LEU A 283 2.69 4.20 -26.32
N GLU A 284 1.86 4.38 -27.35
CA GLU A 284 0.75 5.33 -27.32
C GLU A 284 -0.28 4.97 -26.25
N HIS A 285 -0.37 3.70 -25.87
CA HIS A 285 -1.36 3.19 -24.93
C HIS A 285 -0.78 2.76 -23.58
N ILE A 286 0.47 2.29 -23.53
CA ILE A 286 1.10 1.79 -22.30
C ILE A 286 2.54 2.30 -22.15
N THR A 287 3.03 2.35 -20.92
CA THR A 287 4.43 2.64 -20.60
C THR A 287 5.06 1.43 -19.93
N PHE A 288 6.28 1.07 -20.32
CA PHE A 288 7.01 -0.02 -19.67
C PHE A 288 8.06 0.51 -18.70
N VAL A 289 8.27 -0.20 -17.59
CA VAL A 289 9.36 0.05 -16.65
C VAL A 289 10.26 -1.18 -16.63
N ASP A 290 11.43 -1.08 -17.27
CA ASP A 290 12.48 -2.10 -17.20
C ASP A 290 13.31 -1.86 -15.94
N SER A 291 13.21 -2.76 -14.97
CA SER A 291 14.01 -2.68 -13.75
C SER A 291 15.36 -3.37 -13.90
N PRO A 292 16.41 -2.93 -13.17
CA PRO A 292 17.65 -3.69 -13.03
C PRO A 292 17.37 -5.11 -12.53
N GLY A 293 18.20 -6.07 -12.94
CA GLY A 293 18.13 -7.43 -12.38
C GLY A 293 18.25 -7.40 -10.86
N VAL A 294 17.46 -8.19 -10.14
CA VAL A 294 17.67 -8.36 -8.69
C VAL A 294 18.91 -9.22 -8.46
N LEU A 295 19.84 -8.76 -7.62
CA LEU A 295 21.11 -9.44 -7.36
C LEU A 295 20.86 -10.69 -6.49
N SER A 296 21.72 -11.68 -6.65
CA SER A 296 21.67 -12.92 -5.88
C SER A 296 22.85 -12.91 -4.90
N GLY A 297 22.57 -12.75 -3.61
CA GLY A 297 23.56 -12.85 -2.54
C GLY A 297 24.10 -11.51 -2.01
N GLU A 298 24.62 -11.55 -0.79
CA GLU A 298 24.87 -10.37 0.05
C GLU A 298 26.05 -9.49 -0.41
N LYS A 299 27.07 -10.08 -1.05
CA LYS A 299 28.25 -9.34 -1.56
C LYS A 299 27.93 -8.42 -2.75
N GLN A 300 26.85 -8.70 -3.47
CA GLN A 300 26.40 -7.88 -4.57
C GLN A 300 25.50 -6.71 -4.10
N ARG A 301 24.79 -6.86 -2.97
CA ARG A 301 23.94 -5.80 -2.39
C ARG A 301 24.69 -4.50 -2.10
N THR A 302 25.93 -4.60 -1.63
CA THR A 302 26.76 -3.43 -1.30
C THR A 302 27.17 -2.60 -2.53
N GLN A 303 26.83 -3.03 -3.75
CA GLN A 303 27.14 -2.26 -4.97
C GLN A 303 26.11 -1.16 -5.28
N ARG A 304 24.89 -1.20 -4.72
CA ARG A 304 23.87 -0.19 -5.00
C ARG A 304 24.01 0.99 -4.04
N ALA A 305 24.27 2.17 -4.60
CA ALA A 305 24.36 3.42 -3.84
C ALA A 305 22.98 4.05 -3.51
N TYR A 306 21.88 3.32 -3.74
CA TYR A 306 20.52 3.79 -3.55
C TYR A 306 19.62 2.67 -3.01
N ASP A 307 18.49 3.05 -2.41
CA ASP A 307 17.49 2.10 -1.92
C ASP A 307 16.67 1.50 -3.06
N PHE A 308 17.11 0.35 -3.56
CA PHE A 308 16.41 -0.37 -4.62
C PHE A 308 14.99 -0.80 -4.21
N THR A 309 14.81 -1.24 -2.96
CA THR A 309 13.52 -1.76 -2.50
C THR A 309 12.50 -0.64 -2.42
N GLY A 310 12.89 0.51 -1.86
CA GLY A 310 12.06 1.71 -1.84
C GLY A 310 11.68 2.20 -3.24
N VAL A 311 12.63 2.23 -4.19
CA VAL A 311 12.34 2.60 -5.58
C VAL A 311 11.36 1.62 -6.24
N THR A 312 11.56 0.31 -6.07
CA THR A 312 10.64 -0.70 -6.63
C THR A 312 9.24 -0.58 -6.02
N SER A 313 9.14 -0.35 -4.71
CA SER A 313 7.85 -0.11 -4.04
C SER A 313 7.16 1.15 -4.56
N TRP A 314 7.91 2.22 -4.81
CA TRP A 314 7.38 3.44 -5.41
C TRP A 314 6.80 3.21 -6.82
N PHE A 315 7.51 2.45 -7.67
CA PHE A 315 6.96 2.08 -8.98
C PHE A 315 5.75 1.16 -8.85
N ALA A 316 5.79 0.18 -7.95
CA ALA A 316 4.67 -0.74 -7.71
C ALA A 316 3.37 -0.01 -7.34
N ALA A 317 3.47 1.04 -6.51
CA ALA A 317 2.33 1.86 -6.14
C ALA A 317 1.69 2.60 -7.32
N LYS A 318 2.49 2.93 -8.34
CA LYS A 318 2.04 3.66 -9.54
C LYS A 318 1.72 2.78 -10.74
N CYS A 319 2.24 1.56 -10.79
CA CYS A 319 2.01 0.64 -11.90
C CYS A 319 0.62 0.01 -11.82
N ASP A 320 0.10 -0.37 -12.98
CA ASP A 320 -1.16 -1.07 -13.15
C ASP A 320 -0.95 -2.58 -13.27
N LEU A 321 0.22 -2.99 -13.77
CA LEU A 321 0.64 -4.38 -13.85
C LEU A 321 2.11 -4.54 -13.45
N ILE A 322 2.40 -5.59 -12.69
CA ILE A 322 3.76 -5.98 -12.30
C ILE A 322 4.03 -7.40 -12.81
N LEU A 323 4.93 -7.51 -13.79
CA LEU A 323 5.38 -8.78 -14.34
C LEU A 323 6.60 -9.29 -13.57
N LEU A 324 6.45 -10.39 -12.83
CA LEU A 324 7.55 -11.11 -12.18
C LEU A 324 8.12 -12.17 -13.13
N LEU A 325 9.30 -11.92 -13.68
CA LEU A 325 9.96 -12.81 -14.65
C LEU A 325 10.90 -13.80 -13.94
N PHE A 326 10.73 -15.08 -14.26
CA PHE A 326 11.55 -16.20 -13.81
C PHE A 326 12.15 -16.96 -15.00
N ASP A 327 13.30 -17.59 -14.78
CA ASP A 327 13.98 -18.47 -15.73
C ASP A 327 14.00 -19.91 -15.15
N PRO A 328 13.52 -20.94 -15.88
CA PRO A 328 13.52 -22.33 -15.45
C PRO A 328 14.86 -22.87 -14.97
N HIS A 329 15.97 -22.34 -15.51
CA HIS A 329 17.32 -22.75 -15.12
C HIS A 329 17.80 -22.07 -13.84
N LYS A 330 17.14 -20.98 -13.41
CA LYS A 330 17.53 -20.15 -12.26
C LYS A 330 16.29 -19.74 -11.47
N LEU A 331 15.62 -20.71 -10.85
CA LEU A 331 14.42 -20.50 -10.04
C LEU A 331 14.70 -20.03 -8.60
N ASP A 332 15.95 -19.91 -8.19
CA ASP A 332 16.29 -19.59 -6.80
C ASP A 332 15.76 -18.20 -6.40
N ILE A 333 14.75 -18.13 -5.54
CA ILE A 333 14.28 -16.84 -5.01
C ILE A 333 15.25 -16.38 -3.92
N SER A 334 16.21 -15.55 -4.31
CA SER A 334 17.21 -14.99 -3.40
C SER A 334 16.55 -14.19 -2.27
N ASP A 335 17.25 -14.04 -1.14
CA ASP A 335 16.77 -13.21 -0.03
C ASP A 335 16.48 -11.77 -0.45
N GLU A 336 17.22 -11.24 -1.43
CA GLU A 336 16.97 -9.88 -1.94
C GLU A 336 15.68 -9.86 -2.75
N PHE A 337 15.46 -10.86 -3.61
CA PHE A 337 14.24 -10.94 -4.38
C PHE A 337 13.01 -11.15 -3.49
N ASN A 338 13.12 -11.97 -2.43
CA ASN A 338 12.10 -12.10 -1.40
C ASN A 338 11.75 -10.76 -0.74
N ARG A 339 12.75 -9.93 -0.39
CA ARG A 339 12.51 -8.59 0.19
C ARG A 339 11.80 -7.68 -0.79
N VAL A 340 12.20 -7.68 -2.05
CA VAL A 340 11.56 -6.87 -3.09
C VAL A 340 10.12 -7.31 -3.31
N ILE A 341 9.85 -8.62 -3.45
CA ILE A 341 8.48 -9.14 -3.56
C ILE A 341 7.67 -8.79 -2.31
N SER A 342 8.27 -8.87 -1.12
CA SER A 342 7.61 -8.47 0.13
C SER A 342 7.26 -6.98 0.18
N SER A 343 8.01 -6.11 -0.50
CA SER A 343 7.68 -4.68 -0.63
C SER A 343 6.55 -4.38 -1.63
N LEU A 344 6.08 -5.40 -2.37
CA LEU A 344 4.91 -5.31 -3.26
C LEU A 344 3.60 -5.67 -2.55
N ARG A 345 3.64 -6.05 -1.27
CA ARG A 345 2.44 -6.42 -0.49
C ARG A 345 1.39 -5.33 -0.53
N GLY A 346 0.14 -5.71 -0.77
CA GLY A 346 -0.96 -4.78 -0.96
C GLY A 346 -1.18 -4.36 -2.42
N HIS A 347 -0.35 -4.86 -3.35
CA HIS A 347 -0.52 -4.74 -4.80
C HIS A 347 -0.56 -6.12 -5.48
N ASP A 348 -0.94 -7.16 -4.73
CA ASP A 348 -0.92 -8.55 -5.16
C ASP A 348 -1.85 -8.82 -6.37
N ASP A 349 -2.95 -8.05 -6.47
CA ASP A 349 -3.93 -8.10 -7.57
C ASP A 349 -3.33 -7.70 -8.93
N LYS A 350 -2.30 -6.84 -8.90
CA LYS A 350 -1.58 -6.35 -10.08
C LYS A 350 -0.41 -7.24 -10.49
N ILE A 351 -0.09 -8.26 -9.70
CA ILE A 351 1.06 -9.13 -9.97
C ILE A 351 0.65 -10.22 -10.97
N ARG A 352 1.47 -10.41 -11.99
CA ARG A 352 1.46 -11.58 -12.87
C ARG A 352 2.85 -12.16 -12.95
N VAL A 353 2.92 -13.48 -13.04
CA VAL A 353 4.21 -14.19 -13.11
C VAL A 353 4.43 -14.63 -14.54
N VAL A 354 5.67 -14.53 -15.01
CA VAL A 354 6.08 -15.00 -16.34
C VAL A 354 7.24 -15.97 -16.16
N LEU A 355 7.01 -17.23 -16.48
CA LEU A 355 8.06 -18.25 -16.58
C LEU A 355 8.61 -18.22 -18.01
N ASN A 356 9.66 -17.41 -18.19
CA ASN A 356 10.28 -17.16 -19.49
C ASN A 356 11.28 -18.27 -19.86
N LYS A 357 11.67 -18.39 -21.13
CA LYS A 357 12.62 -19.42 -21.63
C LYS A 357 12.17 -20.86 -21.36
N ALA A 358 10.86 -21.10 -21.31
CA ALA A 358 10.28 -22.42 -21.08
C ALA A 358 10.64 -23.44 -22.19
N ASP A 359 11.01 -22.96 -23.39
CA ASP A 359 11.46 -23.76 -24.52
C ASP A 359 12.84 -24.41 -24.34
N GLN A 360 13.56 -24.03 -23.29
CA GLN A 360 14.90 -24.56 -22.99
C GLN A 360 14.87 -25.78 -22.07
N VAL A 361 13.70 -26.16 -21.55
CA VAL A 361 13.51 -27.31 -20.66
C VAL A 361 12.49 -28.27 -21.26
N ASP A 362 12.66 -29.57 -20.99
CA ASP A 362 11.68 -30.57 -21.40
C ASP A 362 10.40 -30.48 -20.55
N THR A 363 9.32 -31.10 -21.02
CA THR A 363 8.01 -31.00 -20.36
C THR A 363 8.02 -31.48 -18.92
N GLN A 364 8.78 -32.53 -18.58
CA GLN A 364 8.83 -33.03 -17.20
C GLN A 364 9.56 -32.06 -16.28
N GLN A 365 10.71 -31.52 -16.72
CA GLN A 365 11.41 -30.51 -15.95
C GLN A 365 10.60 -29.23 -15.82
N LEU A 366 9.90 -28.81 -16.88
CA LEU A 366 9.02 -27.64 -16.85
C LEU A 366 7.94 -27.77 -15.76
N MET A 367 7.30 -28.94 -15.63
CA MET A 367 6.31 -29.18 -14.58
C MET A 367 6.91 -29.15 -13.17
N ARG A 368 8.14 -29.66 -12.99
CA ARG A 368 8.86 -29.58 -11.70
C ARG A 368 9.22 -28.14 -11.35
N VAL A 369 9.73 -27.40 -12.33
CA VAL A 369 10.06 -25.97 -12.24
C VAL A 369 8.82 -25.17 -11.86
N TYR A 370 7.71 -25.38 -12.57
CA TYR A 370 6.43 -24.72 -12.29
C TYR A 370 5.94 -25.00 -10.87
N GLY A 371 5.94 -26.26 -10.43
CA GLY A 371 5.54 -26.63 -9.06
C GLY A 371 6.44 -26.00 -8.00
N ALA A 372 7.75 -25.98 -8.21
CA ALA A 372 8.71 -25.34 -7.29
C ALA A 372 8.53 -23.82 -7.22
N LEU A 373 8.24 -23.18 -8.36
CA LEU A 373 7.96 -21.74 -8.44
C LEU A 373 6.69 -21.39 -7.65
N MET A 374 5.58 -22.11 -7.89
CA MET A 374 4.31 -21.88 -7.20
C MET A 374 4.42 -22.11 -5.69
N TRP A 375 5.13 -23.17 -5.27
CA TRP A 375 5.42 -23.42 -3.86
C TRP A 375 6.20 -22.27 -3.21
N SER A 376 7.21 -21.75 -3.92
CA SER A 376 8.04 -20.65 -3.42
C SER A 376 7.27 -19.33 -3.36
N LEU A 377 6.52 -19.00 -4.41
CA LEU A 377 5.68 -17.79 -4.45
C LEU A 377 4.57 -17.81 -3.39
N GLY A 378 3.94 -18.96 -3.16
CA GLY A 378 2.91 -19.11 -2.11
C GLY A 378 3.45 -18.78 -0.71
N LYS A 379 4.72 -19.08 -0.44
CA LYS A 379 5.37 -18.71 0.83
C LYS A 379 5.66 -17.22 0.96
N VAL A 380 5.92 -16.53 -0.15
CA VAL A 380 6.42 -15.15 -0.15
C VAL A 380 5.28 -14.14 -0.23
N LEU A 381 4.34 -14.34 -1.18
CA LEU A 381 3.20 -13.44 -1.39
C LEU A 381 2.20 -13.54 -0.23
N ASN A 382 2.09 -14.70 0.43
CA ASN A 382 1.22 -14.91 1.60
C ASN A 382 -0.24 -14.43 1.36
N THR A 383 -0.73 -14.62 0.13
CA THR A 383 -2.11 -14.41 -0.26
C THR A 383 -2.79 -15.77 -0.49
N PRO A 384 -4.07 -15.94 -0.12
CA PRO A 384 -4.82 -17.14 -0.45
C PRO A 384 -5.09 -17.29 -1.95
N GLU A 385 -4.95 -16.21 -2.72
CA GLU A 385 -5.22 -16.20 -4.16
C GLU A 385 -4.02 -16.69 -4.96
N VAL A 386 -4.28 -17.57 -5.93
CA VAL A 386 -3.23 -18.13 -6.79
C VAL A 386 -2.89 -17.14 -7.90
N THR A 387 -1.64 -16.67 -7.95
CA THR A 387 -1.18 -15.76 -9.00
C THR A 387 -1.16 -16.46 -10.37
N ARG A 388 -1.68 -15.79 -11.41
CA ARG A 388 -1.59 -16.27 -12.80
C ARG A 388 -0.12 -16.28 -13.26
N VAL A 389 0.31 -17.44 -13.77
CA VAL A 389 1.66 -17.65 -14.34
C VAL A 389 1.55 -17.87 -15.84
N TYR A 390 2.20 -17.03 -16.64
CA TYR A 390 2.33 -17.19 -18.08
C TYR A 390 3.59 -17.99 -18.42
N ILE A 391 3.45 -19.09 -19.17
CA ILE A 391 4.56 -19.98 -19.51
C ILE A 391 4.93 -19.83 -20.98
N GLY A 392 6.18 -19.48 -21.28
CA GLY A 392 6.59 -19.36 -22.68
C GLY A 392 8.03 -18.89 -22.87
N SER A 393 8.36 -18.54 -24.11
CA SER A 393 9.65 -17.97 -24.48
C SER A 393 9.45 -16.67 -25.23
N PHE A 394 9.67 -15.55 -24.54
CA PHE A 394 9.35 -14.22 -25.05
C PHE A 394 10.61 -13.59 -25.67
N ASN A 395 11.00 -14.11 -26.82
CA ASN A 395 12.14 -13.60 -27.59
C ASN A 395 11.91 -13.81 -29.10
N ASP A 396 12.78 -13.24 -29.92
CA ASP A 396 12.61 -13.26 -31.39
C ASP A 396 13.14 -14.55 -32.03
N LYS A 397 13.65 -15.51 -31.24
CA LYS A 397 14.14 -16.80 -31.74
C LYS A 397 12.98 -17.77 -31.90
N PRO A 398 13.04 -18.69 -32.88
CA PRO A 398 12.06 -19.75 -32.98
C PRO A 398 12.10 -20.64 -31.73
N VAL A 399 10.92 -21.08 -31.30
CA VAL A 399 10.77 -22.07 -30.22
C VAL A 399 11.55 -23.33 -30.60
N ASN A 400 12.27 -23.90 -29.63
CA ASN A 400 12.98 -25.15 -29.86
C ASN A 400 11.99 -26.33 -29.89
N ASP A 401 11.48 -26.62 -31.08
CA ASP A 401 10.50 -27.69 -31.33
C ASP A 401 11.00 -29.08 -30.89
N ALA A 402 12.32 -29.31 -30.90
CA ALA A 402 12.92 -30.58 -30.50
C ALA A 402 12.86 -30.83 -28.98
N VAL A 403 12.84 -29.77 -28.17
CA VAL A 403 12.84 -29.85 -26.70
C VAL A 403 11.42 -29.72 -26.14
N SER A 404 10.62 -28.84 -26.73
CA SER A 404 9.28 -28.50 -26.23
C SER A 404 8.22 -29.53 -26.65
N GLY A 405 8.47 -30.24 -27.75
CA GLY A 405 7.48 -31.09 -28.40
C GLY A 405 6.29 -30.31 -28.97
N PRO A 406 5.35 -30.98 -29.67
CA PRO A 406 4.21 -30.31 -30.31
C PRO A 406 3.24 -29.67 -29.31
N ILE A 407 3.08 -30.28 -28.13
CA ILE A 407 2.18 -29.80 -27.07
C ILE A 407 2.75 -28.53 -26.39
N GLY A 408 4.07 -28.46 -26.22
CA GLY A 408 4.71 -27.30 -25.59
C GLY A 408 4.57 -26.03 -26.42
N LYS A 409 4.67 -26.15 -27.75
CA LYS A 409 4.52 -25.01 -28.67
C LYS A 409 3.13 -24.40 -28.61
N GLU A 410 2.08 -25.21 -28.72
CA GLU A 410 0.69 -24.74 -28.65
C GLU A 410 0.41 -24.08 -27.29
N LEU A 411 0.92 -24.66 -26.20
CA LEU A 411 0.83 -24.06 -24.87
C LEU A 411 1.49 -22.68 -24.83
N PHE A 412 2.74 -22.54 -25.31
CA PHE A 412 3.47 -21.28 -25.24
C PHE A 412 2.82 -20.19 -26.10
N GLU A 413 2.31 -20.53 -27.28
CA GLU A 413 1.59 -19.60 -28.16
C GLU A 413 0.31 -19.11 -27.47
N LYS A 414 -0.48 -20.02 -26.90
CA LYS A 414 -1.72 -19.66 -26.19
C LYS A 414 -1.46 -18.81 -24.95
N GLU A 415 -0.44 -19.15 -24.15
CA GLU A 415 -0.06 -18.39 -22.96
C GLU A 415 0.47 -16.99 -23.32
N GLN A 416 1.13 -16.85 -24.47
CA GLN A 416 1.55 -15.56 -25.01
C GLN A 416 0.36 -14.73 -25.48
N GLU A 417 -0.64 -15.34 -26.13
CA GLU A 417 -1.88 -14.66 -26.51
C GLU A 417 -2.67 -14.16 -25.29
N ASP A 418 -2.79 -15.00 -24.26
CA ASP A 418 -3.43 -14.63 -22.99
C ASP A 418 -2.74 -13.42 -22.34
N LEU A 419 -1.40 -13.42 -22.28
CA LEU A 419 -0.63 -12.29 -21.74
C LEU A 419 -0.82 -11.02 -22.57
N LEU A 420 -0.84 -11.14 -23.90
CA LEU A 420 -1.11 -10.00 -24.78
C LEU A 420 -2.53 -9.47 -24.61
N SER A 421 -3.51 -10.34 -24.35
CA SER A 421 -4.88 -9.91 -24.03
C SER A 421 -4.92 -9.14 -22.72
N ASP A 422 -4.30 -9.68 -21.66
CA ASP A 422 -4.22 -9.03 -20.35
C ASP A 422 -3.59 -7.62 -20.48
N LEU A 423 -2.47 -7.51 -21.22
CA LEU A 423 -1.80 -6.22 -21.48
C LEU A 423 -2.67 -5.24 -22.28
N LYS A 424 -3.49 -5.71 -23.22
CA LYS A 424 -4.40 -4.86 -24.03
C LYS A 424 -5.61 -4.39 -23.24
N ASP A 425 -5.99 -5.09 -22.17
CA ASP A 425 -7.15 -4.76 -21.36
C ASP A 425 -6.79 -3.76 -20.24
N ILE A 426 -5.51 -3.59 -19.89
CA ILE A 426 -5.07 -2.60 -18.89
C ILE A 426 -5.62 -1.20 -19.17
N PRO A 427 -5.49 -0.61 -20.38
CA PRO A 427 -5.96 0.75 -20.62
C PRO A 427 -7.49 0.91 -20.58
N LYS A 428 -8.25 -0.19 -20.60
CA LYS A 428 -9.71 -0.16 -20.43
C LYS A 428 -10.12 -0.18 -18.96
N ALA A 429 -9.26 -0.73 -18.10
CA ALA A 429 -9.49 -0.90 -16.68
C ALA A 429 -8.90 0.24 -15.83
N ALA A 430 -7.87 0.92 -16.35
CA ALA A 430 -7.30 2.16 -15.82
C ALA A 430 -8.17 3.38 -16.17
#